data_AF-A0A6J7N5M6-F1
#
_entry.id   AF-A0A6J7N5M6-F1
#
_cell.length_a   1.000
_cell.length_b   1.000
_cell.length_c   1.000
_cell.angle_alpha   90.00
_cell.angle_beta   90.00
_cell.angle_gamma   90.00
#
_symmetry.space_group_name_H-M   'P 1'
#
loop_
_entity.id
_entity.type
_entity.pdbx_description
1 polymer ?
#
loop_
_entity_poly.entity_id
_entity_poly.type
_entity_poly.pdbx_seq_one_letter_code
_entity_poly.pdbx_strand_id
1 'polypeptide(L)'
;MKRIKLAFLTLFLLFYFLPQASADKSVIYLVSKPHQLFDGTFKDDQLATDLLSSGVLGKAIEQSRSGPRTWVIDGELLDEVADMADGYKLENGAPPIGVLIAKEWLSRLQLVTSGDQIIALPYGNPDIALAKRAAPSELRFYYSYGSQRVSFHLNRQMSAENGATWSTGSSKLSAPLRKKYTANRQVLTALSSVVSAPEVQAQRAKLAILLSPSLNKDERQLFSYNASEAVAASLNKLRITSGKYQIASETGKVPVTVINRFSVPVDITIKFMPLNSRLQVSNIATLQIPANSRTQLAMPFSVIAPGATTVVAQITNSKGDRIGLPAKLDINIAIFDSKVTSFTIGAAVLLFVAALTQTIRRVRRGRKEKQ
;
A
#
# COMPACT_ATOMS: atom_id res chain seq x y z
N MET A 1 -50.04 67.37 19.87
CA MET A 1 -49.35 66.19 19.27
C MET A 1 -47.92 66.51 18.78
N LYS A 2 -47.00 66.96 19.65
CA LYS A 2 -45.59 67.22 19.25
C LYS A 2 -44.51 66.83 20.28
N ARG A 3 -44.87 66.23 21.43
CA ARG A 3 -43.89 65.87 22.48
C ARG A 3 -43.64 64.37 22.67
N ILE A 4 -44.29 63.51 21.89
CA ILE A 4 -44.17 62.03 22.02
C ILE A 4 -43.25 61.43 20.95
N LYS A 5 -42.90 62.17 19.88
CA LYS A 5 -42.05 61.65 18.79
C LYS A 5 -40.54 61.76 19.04
N LEU A 6 -40.10 62.46 20.10
CA LEU A 6 -38.66 62.62 20.40
C LEU A 6 -38.11 61.52 21.33
N ALA A 7 -38.97 60.86 22.12
CA ALA A 7 -38.55 59.79 23.03
C ALA A 7 -38.33 58.43 22.34
N PHE A 8 -38.91 58.23 21.15
CA PHE A 8 -38.72 57.00 20.38
C PHE A 8 -37.45 57.00 19.52
N LEU A 9 -36.87 58.18 19.22
CA LEU A 9 -35.65 58.27 18.42
C LEU A 9 -34.38 58.03 19.26
N THR A 10 -34.42 58.33 20.56
CA THR A 10 -33.29 58.10 21.48
C THR A 10 -33.22 56.65 21.99
N LEU A 11 -34.35 55.92 22.02
CA LEU A 11 -34.35 54.50 22.41
C LEU A 11 -33.84 53.58 21.29
N PHE A 12 -33.94 53.99 20.03
CA PHE A 12 -33.44 53.21 18.88
C PHE A 12 -31.91 53.35 18.68
N LEU A 13 -31.33 54.47 19.11
CA LEU A 13 -29.87 54.72 19.05
C LEU A 13 -29.07 54.00 20.14
N LEU A 14 -29.70 53.52 21.22
CA LEU A 14 -29.04 52.74 22.28
C LEU A 14 -28.89 51.24 21.95
N PHE A 15 -29.60 50.73 20.93
CA PHE A 15 -29.45 49.32 20.50
C PHE A 15 -28.33 49.10 19.47
N TYR A 16 -27.80 50.16 18.85
CA TYR A 16 -26.70 50.06 17.87
C TYR A 16 -25.30 50.04 18.49
N PHE A 17 -25.19 50.20 19.81
CA PHE A 17 -23.94 50.17 20.56
C PHE A 17 -23.91 49.07 21.64
N LEU A 18 -24.64 47.97 21.44
CA LEU A 18 -24.27 46.75 22.17
C LEU A 18 -22.94 46.28 21.58
N PRO A 19 -21.84 46.23 22.35
CA PRO A 19 -20.66 45.50 21.90
C PRO A 19 -21.16 44.08 21.57
N GLN A 20 -20.98 43.64 20.33
CA GLN A 20 -21.18 42.24 20.03
C GLN A 20 -20.30 41.47 20.99
N ALA A 21 -20.90 40.73 21.90
CA ALA A 21 -20.18 39.82 22.75
C ALA A 21 -19.52 38.81 21.79
N SER A 22 -18.23 39.02 21.51
CA SER A 22 -17.39 37.99 20.92
C SER A 22 -17.35 36.88 21.95
N ALA A 23 -18.22 35.88 21.78
CA ALA A 23 -18.08 34.64 22.52
C ALA A 23 -16.66 34.13 22.26
N ASP A 24 -15.87 34.01 23.32
CA ASP A 24 -14.50 33.52 23.23
C ASP A 24 -14.54 32.12 22.64
N LYS A 25 -14.18 31.98 21.36
CA LYS A 25 -14.23 30.71 20.64
C LYS A 25 -13.02 29.89 21.08
N SER A 26 -13.24 28.93 21.97
CA SER A 26 -12.17 28.03 22.39
C SER A 26 -11.88 27.00 21.29
N VAL A 27 -10.65 26.96 20.80
CA VAL A 27 -10.17 25.93 19.86
C VAL A 27 -9.39 24.88 20.64
N ILE A 28 -9.77 23.61 20.51
CA ILE A 28 -9.11 22.48 21.17
C ILE A 28 -8.46 21.60 20.11
N TYR A 29 -7.15 21.38 20.24
CA TYR A 29 -6.39 20.51 19.34
C TYR A 29 -6.23 19.12 19.96
N LEU A 30 -6.64 18.10 19.23
CA LEU A 30 -6.40 16.69 19.55
C LEU A 30 -5.44 16.12 18.52
N VAL A 31 -4.15 16.33 18.80
CA VAL A 31 -3.02 15.91 17.97
C VAL A 31 -1.97 15.32 18.88
N SER A 32 -1.33 14.24 18.45
CA SER A 32 -0.23 13.60 19.16
C SER A 32 0.94 13.36 18.22
N LYS A 33 2.10 13.04 18.80
CA LYS A 33 3.11 12.28 18.06
C LYS A 33 2.56 10.86 17.80
N PRO A 34 2.97 10.20 16.71
CA PRO A 34 2.60 8.81 16.44
C PRO A 34 3.22 7.86 17.47
N HIS A 35 2.45 6.88 17.91
CA HIS A 35 2.84 5.87 18.90
C HIS A 35 2.94 4.45 18.32
N GLN A 36 2.25 4.19 17.20
CA GLN A 36 2.13 2.90 16.55
C GLN A 36 3.02 2.81 15.29
N LEU A 37 3.84 1.77 15.22
CA LEU A 37 4.63 1.40 14.06
C LEU A 37 3.74 0.95 12.87
N PHE A 38 4.30 0.92 11.67
CA PHE A 38 3.60 0.54 10.43
C PHE A 38 3.19 -0.93 10.36
N ASP A 39 3.68 -1.78 11.27
CA ASP A 39 3.24 -3.17 11.42
C ASP A 39 2.06 -3.33 12.41
N GLY A 40 1.62 -2.24 13.04
CA GLY A 40 0.51 -2.21 14.00
C GLY A 40 0.92 -2.31 15.47
N THR A 41 2.20 -2.55 15.77
CA THR A 41 2.69 -2.58 17.15
C THR A 41 2.92 -1.17 17.72
N PHE A 42 2.77 -1.00 19.03
CA PHE A 42 3.01 0.27 19.72
C PHE A 42 4.43 0.31 20.28
N LYS A 43 5.10 1.45 20.16
CA LYS A 43 6.47 1.62 20.68
C LYS A 43 6.53 1.51 22.21
N ASP A 44 5.53 2.07 22.88
CA ASP A 44 5.46 2.26 24.32
C ASP A 44 4.01 2.56 24.76
N ASP A 45 3.79 2.69 26.07
CA ASP A 45 2.51 3.07 26.69
C ASP A 45 2.37 4.58 26.94
N GLN A 46 3.15 5.42 26.24
CA GLN A 46 3.05 6.88 26.43
C GLN A 46 1.65 7.39 26.05
N LEU A 47 1.05 6.87 24.98
CA LEU A 47 -0.31 7.25 24.60
C LEU A 47 -1.32 6.95 25.72
N ALA A 48 -1.20 5.79 26.37
CA ALA A 48 -2.06 5.45 27.52
C ALA A 48 -1.92 6.50 28.65
N THR A 49 -0.70 6.97 28.91
CA THR A 49 -0.43 8.03 29.89
C THR A 49 -1.03 9.37 29.46
N ASP A 50 -0.97 9.70 28.17
CA ASP A 50 -1.48 10.96 27.62
C ASP A 50 -3.03 11.02 27.65
N LEU A 51 -3.70 9.87 27.54
CA LEU A 51 -5.16 9.73 27.55
C LEU A 51 -5.79 9.82 28.95
N LEU A 52 -5.03 9.58 30.02
CA LEU A 52 -5.51 9.75 31.39
C LEU A 52 -6.00 11.19 31.63
N SER A 53 -6.91 11.39 32.58
CA SER A 53 -7.41 12.72 32.97
C SER A 53 -6.31 13.72 33.33
N SER A 54 -5.19 13.23 33.89
CA SER A 54 -4.00 14.03 34.20
C SER A 54 -3.08 14.27 32.99
N GLY A 55 -3.23 13.46 31.94
CA GLY A 55 -2.47 13.49 30.69
C GLY A 55 -2.90 14.64 29.76
N VAL A 56 -2.11 14.88 28.72
CA VAL A 56 -2.31 16.01 27.80
C VAL A 56 -3.63 15.89 27.03
N LEU A 57 -3.95 14.69 26.53
CA LEU A 57 -5.16 14.43 25.76
C LEU A 57 -6.40 14.27 26.65
N GLY A 58 -6.25 13.75 27.87
CA GLY A 58 -7.35 13.73 28.85
C GLY A 58 -7.73 15.13 29.31
N LYS A 59 -6.75 15.96 29.69
CA LYS A 59 -6.98 17.38 30.03
C LYS A 59 -7.68 18.15 28.92
N ALA A 60 -7.34 17.87 27.65
CA ALA A 60 -7.95 18.53 26.50
C ALA A 60 -9.47 18.26 26.40
N ILE A 61 -9.92 17.03 26.71
CA ILE A 61 -11.33 16.66 26.65
C ILE A 61 -12.12 17.01 27.93
N GLU A 62 -11.42 17.35 29.02
CA GLU A 62 -12.02 17.75 30.30
C GLU A 62 -12.24 19.28 30.44
N GLN A 63 -11.79 20.07 29.47
CA GLN A 63 -11.95 21.53 29.51
C GLN A 63 -13.42 21.93 29.62
N SER A 64 -13.72 22.81 30.60
CA SER A 64 -15.06 23.32 30.85
C SER A 64 -15.59 24.13 29.67
N ARG A 65 -16.88 23.94 29.34
CA ARG A 65 -17.50 24.64 28.21
C ARG A 65 -17.80 26.09 28.58
N SER A 66 -17.06 27.03 27.99
CA SER A 66 -17.23 28.48 28.18
C SER A 66 -17.68 29.21 26.89
N GLY A 67 -18.41 28.52 26.00
CA GLY A 67 -18.89 29.10 24.74
C GLY A 67 -18.93 28.09 23.59
N PRO A 68 -19.09 28.56 22.33
CA PRO A 68 -18.90 27.74 21.13
C PRO A 68 -17.46 27.20 21.08
N ARG A 69 -17.32 25.90 20.81
CA ARG A 69 -16.02 25.23 20.75
C ARG A 69 -15.77 24.64 19.37
N THR A 70 -14.52 24.71 18.94
CA THR A 70 -14.06 24.07 17.69
C THR A 70 -13.00 23.03 18.04
N TRP A 71 -13.21 21.80 17.63
CA TRP A 71 -12.27 20.71 17.82
C TRP A 71 -11.48 20.48 16.53
N VAL A 72 -10.15 20.56 16.63
CA VAL A 72 -9.24 20.26 15.53
C VAL A 72 -8.61 18.91 15.82
N ILE A 73 -8.96 17.89 15.02
CA ILE A 73 -8.68 16.49 15.37
C ILE A 73 -7.87 15.82 14.25
N ASP A 74 -6.79 15.14 14.63
CA ASP A 74 -6.08 14.23 13.72
C ASP A 74 -6.77 12.86 13.68
N GLY A 75 -7.09 12.40 12.47
CA GLY A 75 -7.67 11.07 12.28
C GLY A 75 -6.70 9.94 12.60
N GLU A 76 -5.38 10.18 12.53
CA GLU A 76 -4.37 9.19 12.88
C GLU A 76 -4.34 8.91 14.38
N LEU A 77 -4.45 9.95 15.22
CA LEU A 77 -4.60 9.80 16.65
C LEU A 77 -5.83 8.95 16.99
N LEU A 78 -6.97 9.20 16.33
CA LEU A 78 -8.18 8.42 16.61
C LEU A 78 -8.04 6.96 16.17
N ASP A 79 -7.34 6.68 15.07
CA ASP A 79 -7.01 5.31 14.66
C ASP A 79 -6.12 4.62 15.71
N GLU A 80 -5.07 5.28 16.21
CA GLU A 80 -4.22 4.69 17.26
C GLU A 80 -4.98 4.44 18.57
N VAL A 81 -5.84 5.36 19.00
CA VAL A 81 -6.64 5.16 20.22
C VAL A 81 -7.67 4.04 20.02
N ALA A 82 -8.27 3.92 18.83
CA ALA A 82 -9.18 2.82 18.52
C ALA A 82 -8.47 1.47 18.50
N ASP A 83 -7.30 1.37 17.86
CA ASP A 83 -6.48 0.16 17.86
C ASP A 83 -6.05 -0.22 19.30
N MET A 84 -5.73 0.78 20.12
CA MET A 84 -5.45 0.59 21.55
C MET A 84 -6.66 0.05 22.31
N ALA A 85 -7.86 0.54 22.02
CA ALA A 85 -9.11 0.11 22.64
C ALA A 85 -9.53 -1.32 22.22
N ASP A 86 -9.26 -1.71 20.97
CA ASP A 86 -9.53 -3.06 20.47
C ASP A 86 -8.56 -4.11 21.02
N GLY A 87 -7.39 -3.66 21.46
CA GLY A 87 -6.33 -4.48 22.05
C GLY A 87 -5.07 -4.41 21.20
N TYR A 88 -3.95 -4.09 21.84
CA TYR A 88 -2.69 -3.80 21.17
C TYR A 88 -1.52 -4.57 21.76
N LYS A 89 -0.38 -4.52 21.08
CA LYS A 89 0.88 -5.13 21.53
C LYS A 89 1.96 -4.08 21.52
N LEU A 90 2.80 -4.11 22.55
CA LEU A 90 4.02 -3.32 22.61
C LEU A 90 5.13 -4.02 21.82
N GLU A 91 5.99 -3.23 21.17
CA GLU A 91 7.16 -3.70 20.42
C GLU A 91 8.09 -4.54 21.31
N ASN A 92 8.23 -4.17 22.58
CA ASN A 92 9.04 -4.88 23.57
C ASN A 92 8.38 -6.16 24.14
N GLY A 93 7.13 -6.46 23.76
CA GLY A 93 6.37 -7.62 24.23
C GLY A 93 5.80 -7.53 25.65
N ALA A 94 5.93 -6.38 26.33
CA ALA A 94 5.35 -6.18 27.65
C ALA A 94 3.80 -6.15 27.59
N PRO A 95 3.11 -6.54 28.68
CA PRO A 95 1.64 -6.45 28.74
C PRO A 95 1.17 -4.99 28.65
N PRO A 96 0.22 -4.67 27.75
CA PRO A 96 -0.32 -3.32 27.60
C PRO A 96 -1.22 -2.91 28.77
N ILE A 97 -1.23 -1.63 29.14
CA ILE A 97 -2.10 -1.07 30.20
C ILE A 97 -3.25 -0.18 29.69
N GLY A 98 -3.22 0.19 28.41
CA GLY A 98 -4.03 1.28 27.84
C GLY A 98 -5.43 0.91 27.37
N VAL A 99 -5.81 -0.38 27.33
CA VAL A 99 -7.05 -0.83 26.68
C VAL A 99 -8.30 -0.18 27.28
N LEU A 100 -8.44 -0.19 28.61
CA LEU A 100 -9.58 0.44 29.27
C LEU A 100 -9.52 1.97 29.19
N ILE A 101 -8.33 2.55 29.33
CA ILE A 101 -8.10 4.00 29.24
C ILE A 101 -8.55 4.53 27.88
N ALA A 102 -8.19 3.85 26.79
CA ALA A 102 -8.58 4.23 25.44
C ALA A 102 -10.09 4.14 25.20
N LYS A 103 -10.75 3.09 25.71
CA LYS A 103 -12.23 2.95 25.62
C LYS A 103 -12.96 4.09 26.32
N GLU A 104 -12.52 4.42 27.53
CA GLU A 104 -13.10 5.51 28.33
C GLU A 104 -12.87 6.86 27.64
N TRP A 105 -11.66 7.10 27.15
CA TRP A 105 -11.31 8.34 26.45
C TRP A 105 -12.12 8.53 25.17
N LEU A 106 -12.27 7.51 24.32
CA LEU A 106 -13.10 7.59 23.10
C LEU A 106 -14.57 7.86 23.40
N SER A 107 -15.12 7.17 24.41
CA SER A 107 -16.51 7.37 24.85
C SER A 107 -16.72 8.81 25.34
N ARG A 108 -15.75 9.34 26.10
CA ARG A 108 -15.78 10.72 26.58
C ARG A 108 -15.65 11.72 25.43
N LEU A 109 -14.75 11.47 24.47
CA LEU A 109 -14.56 12.32 23.30
C LEU A 109 -15.86 12.47 22.51
N GLN A 110 -16.55 11.37 22.21
CA GLN A 110 -17.83 11.39 21.49
C GLN A 110 -18.89 12.22 22.23
N LEU A 111 -18.94 12.11 23.56
CA LEU A 111 -19.87 12.89 24.39
C LEU A 111 -19.54 14.40 24.36
N VAL A 112 -18.28 14.78 24.61
CA VAL A 112 -17.90 16.20 24.76
C VAL A 112 -17.84 16.95 23.44
N THR A 113 -17.66 16.25 22.33
CA THR A 113 -17.66 16.84 20.97
C THR A 113 -19.07 17.00 20.40
N SER A 114 -20.09 16.40 21.03
CA SER A 114 -21.47 16.44 20.54
C SER A 114 -21.99 17.87 20.41
N GLY A 115 -22.48 18.21 19.22
CA GLY A 115 -23.00 19.54 18.90
C GLY A 115 -21.94 20.64 18.68
N ASP A 116 -20.65 20.37 18.90
CA ASP A 116 -19.56 21.31 18.65
C ASP A 116 -19.03 21.19 17.20
N GLN A 117 -18.34 22.22 16.69
CA GLN A 117 -17.73 22.21 15.35
C GLN A 117 -16.50 21.31 15.34
N ILE A 118 -16.37 20.46 14.31
CA ILE A 118 -15.23 19.57 14.12
C ILE A 118 -14.50 19.93 12.84
N ILE A 119 -13.17 20.01 12.94
CA ILE A 119 -12.24 20.23 11.85
C ILE A 119 -11.26 19.06 11.83
N ALA A 120 -11.29 18.28 10.76
CA ALA A 120 -10.36 17.17 10.58
C ALA A 120 -9.05 17.68 9.95
N LEU A 121 -7.93 17.30 10.55
CA LEU A 121 -6.61 17.49 9.96
C LEU A 121 -6.34 16.46 8.86
N PRO A 122 -5.41 16.75 7.92
CA PRO A 122 -4.88 15.69 7.07
C PRO A 122 -4.23 14.62 7.94
N TYR A 123 -4.50 13.36 7.60
CA TYR A 123 -4.09 12.20 8.39
C TYR A 123 -2.61 12.26 8.79
N GLY A 124 -2.29 12.11 10.09
CA GLY A 124 -0.93 12.12 10.63
C GLY A 124 -0.27 13.50 10.66
N ASN A 125 -1.06 14.56 10.51
CA ASN A 125 -0.67 15.97 10.57
C ASN A 125 0.68 16.30 9.87
N PRO A 126 0.82 16.03 8.55
CA PRO A 126 2.06 16.27 7.83
C PRO A 126 2.37 17.77 7.70
N ASP A 127 3.65 18.12 7.53
CA ASP A 127 4.04 19.45 7.04
C ASP A 127 3.41 19.69 5.65
N ILE A 128 2.42 20.59 5.60
CA ILE A 128 1.61 20.87 4.41
C ILE A 128 2.45 21.40 3.26
N ALA A 129 3.43 22.26 3.54
CA ALA A 129 4.28 22.83 2.50
C ALA A 129 5.20 21.77 1.90
N LEU A 130 5.78 20.90 2.74
CA LEU A 130 6.59 19.77 2.30
C LEU A 130 5.75 18.73 1.53
N ALA A 131 4.58 18.35 2.05
CA ALA A 131 3.67 17.41 1.42
C ALA A 131 3.20 17.91 0.05
N LYS A 132 2.80 19.19 -0.04
CA LYS A 132 2.39 19.83 -1.30
C LYS A 132 3.51 19.84 -2.33
N ARG A 133 4.75 20.19 -1.94
CA ARG A 133 5.91 20.13 -2.84
C ARG A 133 6.23 18.69 -3.29
N ALA A 134 6.05 17.72 -2.40
CA ALA A 134 6.39 16.33 -2.67
C ALA A 134 5.38 15.62 -3.58
N ALA A 135 4.07 15.80 -3.35
CA ALA A 135 2.98 15.30 -4.19
C ALA A 135 1.63 15.97 -3.84
N PRO A 136 1.14 16.93 -4.64
CA PRO A 136 -0.14 17.60 -4.39
C PRO A 136 -1.36 16.66 -4.37
N SER A 137 -1.38 15.62 -5.22
CA SER A 137 -2.45 14.62 -5.24
C SER A 137 -2.47 13.76 -3.99
N GLU A 138 -1.30 13.46 -3.44
CA GLU A 138 -1.17 12.68 -2.20
C GLU A 138 -1.67 13.47 -0.99
N LEU A 139 -1.33 14.77 -0.94
CA LEU A 139 -1.83 15.64 0.12
C LEU A 139 -3.37 15.70 0.12
N ARG A 140 -4.01 15.77 -1.05
CA ARG A 140 -5.48 15.68 -1.14
C ARG A 140 -6.03 14.37 -0.59
N PHE A 141 -5.33 13.27 -0.85
CA PHE A 141 -5.67 11.96 -0.28
C PHE A 141 -5.55 11.94 1.25
N TYR A 142 -4.52 12.58 1.83
CA TYR A 142 -4.40 12.68 3.29
C TYR A 142 -5.53 13.50 3.92
N TYR A 143 -5.99 14.57 3.27
CA TYR A 143 -7.18 15.31 3.73
C TYR A 143 -8.45 14.46 3.68
N SER A 144 -8.71 13.78 2.55
CA SER A 144 -9.91 12.96 2.41
C SER A 144 -9.91 11.79 3.40
N TYR A 145 -8.76 11.13 3.55
CA TYR A 145 -8.63 9.99 4.46
C TYR A 145 -8.76 10.45 5.92
N GLY A 146 -8.05 11.50 6.33
CA GLY A 146 -8.15 12.06 7.69
C GLY A 146 -9.58 12.46 8.06
N SER A 147 -10.28 13.17 7.16
CA SER A 147 -11.68 13.52 7.34
C SER A 147 -12.60 12.29 7.48
N GLN A 148 -12.37 11.27 6.66
CA GLN A 148 -13.11 10.00 6.74
C GLN A 148 -12.88 9.29 8.08
N ARG A 149 -11.64 9.25 8.59
CA ARG A 149 -11.33 8.61 9.89
C ARG A 149 -11.94 9.36 11.07
N VAL A 150 -11.86 10.68 11.08
CA VAL A 150 -12.54 11.50 12.11
C VAL A 150 -14.05 11.31 12.06
N SER A 151 -14.64 11.32 10.86
CA SER A 151 -16.07 11.08 10.66
C SER A 151 -16.50 9.69 11.16
N PHE A 152 -15.70 8.67 10.86
CA PHE A 152 -15.93 7.29 11.28
C PHE A 152 -15.94 7.16 12.81
N HIS A 153 -14.91 7.64 13.49
CA HIS A 153 -14.77 7.49 14.95
C HIS A 153 -15.76 8.33 15.75
N LEU A 154 -16.15 9.50 15.25
CA LEU A 154 -17.13 10.35 15.91
C LEU A 154 -18.58 10.03 15.51
N ASN A 155 -18.79 9.15 14.53
CA ASN A 155 -20.09 8.88 13.92
C ASN A 155 -20.83 10.16 13.48
N ARG A 156 -20.10 11.07 12.82
CA ARG A 156 -20.61 12.40 12.42
C ARG A 156 -20.21 12.76 11.00
N GLN A 157 -21.13 13.37 10.26
CA GLN A 157 -20.82 13.97 8.96
C GLN A 157 -19.97 15.24 9.15
N MET A 158 -18.86 15.34 8.44
CA MET A 158 -17.96 16.49 8.51
C MET A 158 -18.35 17.53 7.47
N SER A 159 -18.27 18.81 7.83
CA SER A 159 -18.36 19.89 6.85
C SER A 159 -17.08 19.92 6.01
N ALA A 160 -17.19 20.26 4.73
CA ALA A 160 -16.06 20.31 3.77
C ALA A 160 -15.09 21.49 4.04
N GLU A 161 -14.97 21.94 5.29
CA GLU A 161 -14.03 22.97 5.66
C GLU A 161 -12.62 22.38 5.65
N ASN A 162 -11.79 22.87 4.73
CA ASN A 162 -10.45 22.32 4.54
C ASN A 162 -9.59 22.60 5.78
N GLY A 163 -9.11 21.53 6.46
CA GLY A 163 -8.15 21.61 7.56
C GLY A 163 -6.79 22.21 7.22
N ALA A 164 -6.61 22.75 6.01
CA ALA A 164 -5.34 23.25 5.49
C ALA A 164 -4.79 24.48 6.22
N THR A 165 -5.66 25.28 6.83
CA THR A 165 -5.27 26.41 7.68
C THR A 165 -4.98 26.00 9.13
N TRP A 166 -5.37 24.79 9.52
CA TRP A 166 -5.34 24.31 10.90
C TRP A 166 -4.15 23.39 11.20
N SER A 167 -3.55 22.80 10.17
CA SER A 167 -2.28 22.08 10.30
C SER A 167 -1.11 23.07 10.33
N THR A 168 -0.27 22.97 11.36
CA THR A 168 0.85 23.89 11.59
C THR A 168 2.15 23.13 11.83
N GLY A 169 3.28 23.80 11.55
CA GLY A 169 4.63 23.28 11.80
C GLY A 169 5.42 22.92 10.55
N SER A 170 6.73 22.80 10.73
CA SER A 170 7.69 22.53 9.66
C SER A 170 8.48 21.26 9.95
N SER A 171 8.45 20.31 9.02
CA SER A 171 9.13 19.03 9.16
C SER A 171 10.62 19.16 8.94
N LYS A 172 11.41 18.63 9.88
CA LYS A 172 12.87 18.50 9.75
C LYS A 172 13.29 17.19 9.07
N LEU A 173 12.44 16.60 8.23
CA LEU A 173 12.75 15.39 7.47
C LEU A 173 13.94 15.65 6.53
N SER A 174 15.00 14.84 6.69
CA SER A 174 16.25 14.98 5.92
C SER A 174 16.07 14.53 4.46
N ALA A 175 16.95 14.98 3.56
CA ALA A 175 16.87 14.62 2.13
C ALA A 175 16.90 13.10 1.87
N PRO A 176 17.75 12.27 2.53
CA PRO A 176 17.71 10.82 2.37
C PRO A 176 16.37 10.20 2.77
N LEU A 177 15.76 10.68 3.86
CA LEU A 177 14.46 10.18 4.32
C LEU A 177 13.31 10.66 3.42
N ARG A 178 13.38 11.88 2.86
CA ARG A 178 12.44 12.34 1.82
C ARG A 178 12.46 11.44 0.58
N LYS A 179 13.64 10.95 0.19
CA LYS A 179 13.77 9.98 -0.92
C LYS A 179 13.08 8.65 -0.58
N LYS A 180 13.25 8.14 0.65
CA LYS A 180 12.53 6.94 1.13
C LYS A 180 11.01 7.14 1.13
N TYR A 181 10.52 8.26 1.68
CA TYR A 181 9.10 8.62 1.64
C TYR A 181 8.57 8.62 0.20
N THR A 182 9.29 9.28 -0.72
CA THR A 182 8.89 9.36 -2.14
C THR A 182 8.81 7.99 -2.79
N ALA A 183 9.80 7.12 -2.55
CA ALA A 183 9.82 5.76 -3.08
C ALA A 183 8.65 4.92 -2.51
N ASN A 184 8.45 4.93 -1.19
CA ASN A 184 7.36 4.19 -0.53
C ASN A 184 5.99 4.66 -1.03
N ARG A 185 5.80 5.97 -1.16
CA ARG A 185 4.58 6.56 -1.72
C ARG A 185 4.33 6.08 -3.15
N GLN A 186 5.33 6.15 -4.02
CA GLN A 186 5.20 5.69 -5.42
C GLN A 186 4.83 4.20 -5.49
N VAL A 187 5.43 3.37 -4.65
CA VAL A 187 5.11 1.94 -4.56
C VAL A 187 3.66 1.72 -4.14
N LEU A 188 3.19 2.40 -3.09
CA LEU A 188 1.80 2.24 -2.62
C LEU A 188 0.79 2.86 -3.59
N THR A 189 1.11 3.98 -4.26
CA THR A 189 0.27 4.53 -5.32
C THR A 189 0.12 3.53 -6.47
N ALA A 190 1.23 2.95 -6.93
CA ALA A 190 1.21 1.92 -7.96
C ALA A 190 0.39 0.71 -7.50
N LEU A 191 0.65 0.18 -6.31
CA LEU A 191 -0.09 -0.95 -5.74
C LEU A 191 -1.59 -0.67 -5.62
N SER A 192 -1.98 0.51 -5.14
CA SER A 192 -3.38 0.93 -5.03
C SER A 192 -4.11 1.06 -6.37
N SER A 193 -3.38 1.12 -7.49
CA SER A 193 -3.98 1.13 -8.83
C SER A 193 -4.51 -0.25 -9.27
N VAL A 194 -4.10 -1.32 -8.60
CA VAL A 194 -4.56 -2.70 -8.87
C VAL A 194 -5.17 -3.39 -7.66
N VAL A 195 -4.90 -2.90 -6.44
CA VAL A 195 -5.41 -3.46 -5.18
C VAL A 195 -6.32 -2.47 -4.47
N SER A 196 -7.63 -2.74 -4.46
CA SER A 196 -8.63 -1.95 -3.74
C SER A 196 -8.88 -2.49 -2.33
N ALA A 197 -7.81 -2.66 -1.53
CA ALA A 197 -7.90 -3.17 -0.16
C ALA A 197 -7.83 -2.02 0.88
N PRO A 198 -8.64 -2.03 1.95
CA PRO A 198 -8.57 -1.03 3.02
C PRO A 198 -7.17 -0.91 3.64
N GLU A 199 -6.46 -2.03 3.82
CA GLU A 199 -5.10 -2.05 4.37
C GLU A 199 -4.08 -1.27 3.52
N VAL A 200 -4.22 -1.28 2.18
CA VAL A 200 -3.33 -0.52 1.29
C VAL A 200 -3.61 0.97 1.40
N GLN A 201 -4.88 1.37 1.53
CA GLN A 201 -5.26 2.77 1.72
C GLN A 201 -4.78 3.29 3.08
N ALA A 202 -4.99 2.50 4.15
CA ALA A 202 -4.53 2.83 5.50
C ALA A 202 -3.01 3.01 5.54
N GLN A 203 -2.25 2.06 4.97
CA GLN A 203 -0.80 2.16 4.92
C GLN A 203 -0.30 3.35 4.10
N ARG A 204 -1.00 3.67 3.00
CA ARG A 204 -0.70 4.86 2.19
C ARG A 204 -0.93 6.14 2.99
N ALA A 205 -2.03 6.22 3.74
CA ALA A 205 -2.32 7.37 4.60
C ALA A 205 -1.28 7.49 5.72
N LYS A 206 -0.88 6.37 6.32
CA LYS A 206 0.13 6.32 7.38
C LYS A 206 1.49 6.89 6.97
N LEU A 207 1.84 6.91 5.68
CA LEU A 207 3.06 7.57 5.19
C LEU A 207 3.10 9.09 5.49
N ALA A 208 1.94 9.73 5.69
CA ALA A 208 1.86 11.14 6.05
C ALA A 208 2.57 11.47 7.37
N ILE A 209 2.56 10.53 8.32
CA ILE A 209 3.26 10.64 9.61
C ILE A 209 4.74 10.97 9.42
N LEU A 210 5.38 10.42 8.37
CA LEU A 210 6.81 10.65 8.10
C LEU A 210 7.12 12.12 7.79
N LEU A 211 6.11 12.88 7.36
CA LEU A 211 6.20 14.31 7.10
C LEU A 211 5.79 15.16 8.31
N SER A 212 5.39 14.57 9.43
CA SER A 212 4.90 15.31 10.59
C SER A 212 6.02 16.15 11.25
N PRO A 213 5.71 17.37 11.71
CA PRO A 213 6.64 18.20 12.47
C PRO A 213 6.84 17.71 13.92
N SER A 214 5.96 16.84 14.44
CA SER A 214 6.03 16.35 15.83
C SER A 214 7.17 15.36 16.07
N LEU A 215 7.66 14.71 15.03
CA LEU A 215 8.73 13.71 15.12
C LEU A 215 10.08 14.35 15.49
N ASN A 216 10.79 13.73 16.43
CA ASN A 216 12.19 14.07 16.70
C ASN A 216 13.15 13.40 15.67
N LYS A 217 14.47 13.56 15.85
CA LYS A 217 15.46 13.03 14.89
C LYS A 217 15.43 11.50 14.82
N ASP A 218 15.38 10.83 15.96
CA ASP A 218 15.47 9.37 16.05
C ASP A 218 14.16 8.73 15.62
N GLU A 219 13.02 9.32 16.01
CA GLU A 219 11.69 8.87 15.57
C GLU A 219 11.54 8.99 14.05
N ARG A 220 11.97 10.11 13.44
CA ARG A 220 11.97 10.25 11.96
C ARG A 220 12.74 9.12 11.29
N GLN A 221 13.87 8.73 11.87
CA GLN A 221 14.68 7.64 11.35
C GLN A 221 13.93 6.31 11.50
N LEU A 222 13.51 5.97 12.73
CA LEU A 222 12.76 4.76 13.06
C LEU A 222 11.56 4.57 12.13
N PHE A 223 10.63 5.53 12.10
CA PHE A 223 9.42 5.43 11.29
C PHE A 223 9.70 5.34 9.79
N SER A 224 10.74 6.02 9.29
CA SER A 224 11.08 5.93 7.86
C SER A 224 11.59 4.55 7.45
N TYR A 225 12.35 3.87 8.32
CA TYR A 225 12.81 2.50 8.06
C TYR A 225 11.68 1.49 8.22
N ASN A 226 10.94 1.57 9.32
CA ASN A 226 9.80 0.71 9.59
C ASN A 226 8.70 0.84 8.50
N ALA A 227 8.44 2.06 7.99
CA ALA A 227 7.57 2.25 6.84
C ALA A 227 8.07 1.54 5.58
N SER A 228 9.39 1.56 5.32
CA SER A 228 9.96 0.91 4.15
C SER A 228 9.81 -0.62 4.22
N GLU A 229 9.99 -1.19 5.41
CA GLU A 229 9.78 -2.63 5.66
C GLU A 229 8.32 -3.02 5.49
N ALA A 230 7.41 -2.26 6.08
CA ALA A 230 5.98 -2.51 5.94
C ALA A 230 5.51 -2.38 4.47
N VAL A 231 5.99 -1.39 3.73
CA VAL A 231 5.66 -1.24 2.30
C VAL A 231 6.20 -2.40 1.48
N ALA A 232 7.42 -2.87 1.77
CA ALA A 232 7.97 -4.06 1.13
C ALA A 232 7.15 -5.32 1.44
N ALA A 233 6.68 -5.47 2.68
CA ALA A 233 5.81 -6.58 3.08
C ALA A 233 4.47 -6.58 2.32
N SER A 234 3.82 -5.42 2.21
CA SER A 234 2.59 -5.26 1.42
C SER A 234 2.81 -5.52 -0.05
N LEU A 235 3.92 -5.03 -0.62
CA LEU A 235 4.27 -5.30 -2.01
C LEU A 235 4.46 -6.81 -2.28
N ASN A 236 5.05 -7.53 -1.33
CA ASN A 236 5.28 -8.97 -1.43
C ASN A 236 4.00 -9.82 -1.33
N LYS A 237 2.86 -9.23 -0.95
CA LYS A 237 1.55 -9.90 -0.99
C LYS A 237 1.06 -10.14 -2.42
N LEU A 238 1.48 -9.31 -3.39
CA LEU A 238 1.17 -9.48 -4.81
C LEU A 238 2.46 -9.66 -5.62
N ARG A 239 2.72 -10.88 -6.07
CA ARG A 239 3.99 -11.21 -6.75
C ARG A 239 3.87 -12.37 -7.73
N ILE A 240 4.82 -12.41 -8.66
CA ILE A 240 5.07 -13.57 -9.51
C ILE A 240 6.20 -14.39 -8.88
N THR A 241 6.08 -15.71 -8.93
CA THR A 241 7.14 -16.61 -8.45
C THR A 241 8.21 -16.78 -9.51
N SER A 242 9.47 -16.52 -9.17
CA SER A 242 10.62 -16.87 -10.02
C SER A 242 10.72 -18.39 -10.18
N GLY A 243 11.28 -18.87 -11.29
CA GLY A 243 11.34 -20.31 -11.56
C GLY A 243 12.38 -20.68 -12.60
N LYS A 244 12.72 -21.97 -12.65
CA LYS A 244 13.61 -22.57 -13.64
C LYS A 244 12.82 -23.58 -14.48
N TYR A 245 12.95 -23.54 -15.79
CA TYR A 245 12.20 -24.36 -16.72
C TYR A 245 13.11 -25.00 -17.76
N GLN A 246 12.79 -26.24 -18.13
CA GLN A 246 13.39 -26.94 -19.25
C GLN A 246 12.33 -27.05 -20.35
N ILE A 247 12.67 -26.63 -21.57
CA ILE A 247 11.78 -26.73 -22.74
C ILE A 247 12.46 -27.61 -23.78
N ALA A 248 11.71 -28.58 -24.30
CA ALA A 248 12.15 -29.50 -25.36
C ALA A 248 11.22 -29.49 -26.59
N SER A 249 10.30 -28.52 -26.65
CA SER A 249 9.33 -28.36 -27.75
C SER A 249 9.46 -26.99 -28.41
N GLU A 250 9.15 -26.91 -29.70
CA GLU A 250 9.18 -25.65 -30.46
C GLU A 250 8.14 -24.64 -29.95
N THR A 251 6.97 -25.11 -29.53
CA THR A 251 5.92 -24.28 -28.95
C THR A 251 5.37 -24.94 -27.68
N GLY A 252 4.73 -24.14 -26.83
CA GLY A 252 4.11 -24.68 -25.63
C GLY A 252 3.69 -23.59 -24.64
N LYS A 253 3.47 -24.00 -23.40
CA LYS A 253 3.07 -23.12 -22.31
C LYS A 253 3.94 -23.38 -21.08
N VAL A 254 4.60 -22.33 -20.58
CA VAL A 254 5.33 -22.37 -19.31
C VAL A 254 4.38 -21.96 -18.18
N PRO A 255 4.27 -22.74 -17.09
CA PRO A 255 3.44 -22.37 -15.97
C PRO A 255 4.08 -21.23 -15.17
N VAL A 256 3.37 -20.12 -14.98
CA VAL A 256 3.80 -18.95 -14.22
C VAL A 256 2.86 -18.75 -13.06
N THR A 257 3.40 -18.78 -11.83
CA THR A 257 2.56 -18.69 -10.63
C THR A 257 2.48 -17.26 -10.11
N VAL A 258 1.26 -16.73 -10.02
CA VAL A 258 0.94 -15.44 -9.40
C VAL A 258 0.35 -15.69 -8.02
N ILE A 259 0.81 -14.93 -7.04
CA ILE A 259 0.35 -14.99 -5.65
C ILE A 259 -0.35 -13.67 -5.34
N ASN A 260 -1.58 -13.77 -4.84
CA ASN A 260 -2.34 -12.66 -4.26
C ASN A 260 -2.69 -13.01 -2.80
N ARG A 261 -2.07 -12.32 -1.85
CA ARG A 261 -2.34 -12.44 -0.40
C ARG A 261 -3.19 -11.30 0.15
N PHE A 262 -3.79 -10.49 -0.72
CA PHE A 262 -4.80 -9.52 -0.31
C PHE A 262 -6.15 -10.23 -0.11
N SER A 263 -6.96 -9.69 0.78
CA SER A 263 -8.33 -10.14 1.02
C SER A 263 -9.32 -9.78 -0.10
N VAL A 264 -8.85 -9.09 -1.14
CA VAL A 264 -9.63 -8.67 -2.31
C VAL A 264 -9.05 -9.27 -3.58
N PRO A 265 -9.88 -9.56 -4.60
CA PRO A 265 -9.37 -9.88 -5.92
C PRO A 265 -8.63 -8.69 -6.53
N VAL A 266 -7.67 -8.96 -7.42
CA VAL A 266 -6.86 -7.93 -8.08
C VAL A 266 -6.85 -8.14 -9.59
N ASP A 267 -6.98 -7.05 -10.34
CA ASP A 267 -6.92 -7.08 -11.81
C ASP A 267 -5.54 -6.62 -12.27
N ILE A 268 -4.83 -7.51 -12.96
CA ILE A 268 -3.44 -7.26 -13.37
C ILE A 268 -3.20 -7.65 -14.83
N THR A 269 -2.19 -7.03 -15.41
CA THR A 269 -1.59 -7.46 -16.68
C THR A 269 -0.18 -7.99 -16.40
N ILE A 270 0.27 -9.01 -17.14
CA ILE A 270 1.64 -9.52 -17.01
C ILE A 270 2.37 -9.31 -18.34
N LYS A 271 3.44 -8.51 -18.28
CA LYS A 271 4.36 -8.32 -19.40
C LYS A 271 5.53 -9.28 -19.26
N PHE A 272 5.83 -10.00 -20.33
CA PHE A 272 6.97 -10.90 -20.40
C PHE A 272 8.02 -10.32 -21.36
N MET A 273 9.26 -10.23 -20.89
CA MET A 273 10.38 -9.65 -21.63
C MET A 273 11.54 -10.65 -21.65
N PRO A 274 11.72 -11.41 -22.75
CA PRO A 274 12.90 -12.24 -22.95
C PRO A 274 14.17 -11.38 -22.99
N LEU A 275 15.25 -11.85 -22.37
CA LEU A 275 16.55 -11.15 -22.42
C LEU A 275 17.32 -11.39 -23.72
N ASN A 276 16.85 -12.32 -24.57
CA ASN A 276 17.41 -12.57 -25.89
C ASN A 276 16.33 -13.11 -26.85
N SER A 277 16.67 -13.16 -28.15
CA SER A 277 15.77 -13.59 -29.22
C SER A 277 15.63 -15.11 -29.37
N ARG A 278 16.13 -15.93 -28.44
CA ARG A 278 16.01 -17.40 -28.52
C ARG A 278 14.59 -17.90 -28.26
N LEU A 279 13.79 -17.08 -27.59
CA LEU A 279 12.42 -17.39 -27.19
C LEU A 279 11.52 -16.19 -27.46
N GLN A 280 10.41 -16.42 -28.16
CA GLN A 280 9.31 -15.48 -28.27
C GLN A 280 8.23 -15.85 -27.27
N VAL A 281 7.66 -14.86 -26.59
CA VAL A 281 6.60 -15.05 -25.59
C VAL A 281 5.46 -14.06 -25.83
N SER A 282 4.26 -14.44 -25.44
CA SER A 282 3.08 -13.57 -25.53
C SER A 282 2.69 -13.05 -24.14
N ASN A 283 2.32 -11.77 -24.08
CA ASN A 283 1.80 -11.17 -22.86
C ASN A 283 0.44 -11.77 -22.49
N ILE A 284 0.15 -11.82 -21.19
CA ILE A 284 -1.17 -12.17 -20.68
C ILE A 284 -1.88 -10.86 -20.34
N ALA A 285 -2.90 -10.54 -21.13
CA ALA A 285 -3.73 -9.36 -20.91
C ALA A 285 -4.71 -9.62 -19.77
N THR A 286 -4.84 -8.62 -18.89
CA THR A 286 -5.92 -8.41 -17.92
C THR A 286 -6.56 -9.68 -17.37
N LEU A 287 -6.04 -10.15 -16.24
CA LEU A 287 -6.58 -11.27 -15.50
C LEU A 287 -6.92 -10.86 -14.08
N GLN A 288 -8.09 -11.30 -13.63
CA GLN A 288 -8.47 -11.23 -12.23
C GLN A 288 -7.81 -12.37 -11.45
N ILE A 289 -7.03 -12.03 -10.43
CA ILE A 289 -6.43 -12.97 -9.50
C ILE A 289 -7.28 -12.96 -8.22
N PRO A 290 -7.92 -14.08 -7.83
CA PRO A 290 -8.78 -14.13 -6.66
C PRO A 290 -8.05 -13.70 -5.37
N ALA A 291 -8.81 -13.24 -4.38
CA ALA A 291 -8.31 -12.95 -3.03
C ALA A 291 -7.65 -14.20 -2.43
N ASN A 292 -6.60 -13.99 -1.62
CA ASN A 292 -5.90 -15.05 -0.86
C ASN A 292 -5.58 -16.31 -1.68
N SER A 293 -5.15 -16.14 -2.93
CA SER A 293 -4.99 -17.23 -3.88
C SER A 293 -3.58 -17.34 -4.45
N ARG A 294 -3.29 -18.54 -4.97
CA ARG A 294 -2.14 -18.83 -5.81
C ARG A 294 -2.66 -19.32 -7.16
N THR A 295 -2.51 -18.50 -8.19
CA THR A 295 -3.06 -18.78 -9.52
C THR A 295 -1.94 -19.16 -10.48
N GLN A 296 -2.07 -20.31 -11.14
CA GLN A 296 -1.13 -20.78 -12.15
C GLN A 296 -1.59 -20.33 -13.53
N LEU A 297 -0.79 -19.50 -14.17
CA LEU A 297 -1.03 -18.97 -15.51
C LEU A 297 -0.16 -19.69 -16.52
N ALA A 298 -0.57 -19.68 -17.77
CA ALA A 298 0.13 -20.36 -18.84
C ALA A 298 0.74 -19.32 -19.78
N MET A 299 2.06 -19.09 -19.69
CA MET A 299 2.80 -18.21 -20.59
C MET A 299 3.07 -18.94 -21.91
N PRO A 300 2.44 -18.56 -23.03
CA PRO A 300 2.70 -19.17 -24.32
C PRO A 300 4.10 -18.79 -24.81
N PHE A 301 4.79 -19.75 -25.41
CA PHE A 301 6.11 -19.52 -26.01
C PHE A 301 6.25 -20.15 -27.39
N SER A 302 7.15 -19.58 -28.19
CA SER A 302 7.69 -20.15 -29.41
C SER A 302 9.21 -20.06 -29.36
N VAL A 303 9.89 -21.16 -29.63
CA VAL A 303 11.35 -21.24 -29.63
C VAL A 303 11.90 -20.84 -30.99
N ILE A 304 12.97 -20.07 -30.97
CA ILE A 304 13.72 -19.64 -32.15
C ILE A 304 15.08 -20.36 -32.22
N ALA A 305 15.75 -20.54 -31.06
CA ALA A 305 17.04 -21.23 -31.02
C ALA A 305 17.27 -21.96 -29.67
N PRO A 306 18.03 -23.06 -29.65
CA PRO A 306 18.45 -23.74 -28.41
C PRO A 306 19.32 -22.87 -27.50
N GLY A 307 19.46 -23.28 -26.23
CA GLY A 307 20.32 -22.65 -25.22
C GLY A 307 19.55 -21.99 -24.06
N ALA A 308 20.30 -21.33 -23.18
CA ALA A 308 19.73 -20.66 -22.00
C ALA A 308 19.22 -19.25 -22.32
N THR A 309 18.11 -18.87 -21.69
CA THR A 309 17.54 -17.51 -21.69
C THR A 309 16.83 -17.24 -20.37
N THR A 310 16.63 -15.97 -20.05
CA THR A 310 15.79 -15.56 -18.92
C THR A 310 14.65 -14.71 -19.46
N VAL A 311 13.43 -14.97 -19.01
CA VAL A 311 12.27 -14.13 -19.28
C VAL A 311 11.93 -13.36 -18.01
N VAL A 312 11.91 -12.04 -18.11
CA VAL A 312 11.49 -11.15 -17.03
C VAL A 312 9.97 -11.03 -17.07
N ALA A 313 9.30 -11.42 -15.99
CA ALA A 313 7.87 -11.28 -15.83
C ALA A 313 7.55 -10.10 -14.91
N GLN A 314 6.80 -9.11 -15.40
CA GLN A 314 6.47 -7.88 -14.68
C GLN A 314 4.95 -7.72 -14.60
N ILE A 315 4.45 -7.55 -13.37
CA ILE A 315 3.05 -7.15 -13.14
C ILE A 315 2.91 -5.68 -13.53
N THR A 316 1.87 -5.35 -14.29
CA THR A 316 1.49 -3.97 -14.61
C THR A 316 0.01 -3.72 -14.38
N ASN A 317 -0.35 -2.45 -14.15
CA ASN A 317 -1.76 -2.04 -14.19
C ASN A 317 -2.25 -1.92 -15.65
N SER A 318 -3.53 -1.57 -15.83
CA SER A 318 -4.13 -1.36 -17.16
C SER A 318 -3.48 -0.24 -17.98
N LYS A 319 -2.83 0.72 -17.32
CA LYS A 319 -2.09 1.83 -17.95
C LYS A 319 -0.65 1.45 -18.31
N GLY A 320 -0.17 0.29 -17.87
CA GLY A 320 1.18 -0.21 -18.09
C GLY A 320 2.20 0.19 -17.02
N ASP A 321 1.79 0.86 -15.94
CA ASP A 321 2.67 1.17 -14.80
C ASP A 321 3.09 -0.12 -14.10
N ARG A 322 4.35 -0.20 -13.70
CA ARG A 322 4.93 -1.39 -13.08
C ARG A 322 4.50 -1.53 -11.62
N ILE A 323 4.04 -2.72 -11.26
CA ILE A 323 3.69 -3.08 -9.89
C ILE A 323 4.67 -4.12 -9.38
N GLY A 324 5.30 -3.85 -8.23
CA GLY A 324 6.19 -4.82 -7.61
C GLY A 324 7.51 -5.04 -8.34
N LEU A 325 8.30 -5.94 -7.76
CA LEU A 325 9.56 -6.38 -8.35
C LEU A 325 9.28 -7.39 -9.48
N PRO A 326 10.09 -7.37 -10.56
CA PRO A 326 9.97 -8.37 -11.61
C PRO A 326 10.42 -9.75 -11.12
N ALA A 327 9.76 -10.80 -11.61
CA ALA A 327 10.20 -12.17 -11.42
C ALA A 327 11.09 -12.62 -12.60
N LYS A 328 12.05 -13.50 -12.31
CA LYS A 328 12.94 -14.09 -13.31
C LYS A 328 12.53 -15.53 -13.59
N LEU A 329 12.27 -15.84 -14.85
CA LEU A 329 11.97 -17.18 -15.33
C LEU A 329 13.18 -17.64 -16.15
N ASP A 330 14.02 -18.47 -15.56
CA ASP A 330 15.20 -19.01 -16.24
C ASP A 330 14.78 -20.22 -17.07
N ILE A 331 15.03 -20.16 -18.37
CA ILE A 331 14.55 -21.15 -19.33
C ILE A 331 15.75 -21.73 -20.07
N ASN A 332 15.88 -23.05 -19.99
CA ASN A 332 16.86 -23.80 -20.76
C ASN A 332 16.17 -24.57 -21.89
N ILE A 333 16.57 -24.28 -23.11
CA ILE A 333 15.95 -24.79 -24.34
C ILE A 333 16.85 -25.90 -24.89
N ALA A 334 16.37 -27.13 -24.82
CA ALA A 334 17.02 -28.33 -25.36
C ALA A 334 16.18 -28.91 -26.50
N ILE A 335 16.06 -28.15 -27.59
CA ILE A 335 15.43 -28.65 -28.81
C ILE A 335 16.48 -29.35 -29.67
N PHE A 336 16.17 -30.58 -30.06
CA PHE A 336 16.89 -31.32 -31.07
C PHE A 336 16.17 -31.13 -32.41
N ASP A 337 16.91 -30.82 -33.48
CA ASP A 337 16.34 -30.67 -34.82
C ASP A 337 15.71 -32.01 -35.27
N SER A 338 14.39 -32.01 -35.52
CA SER A 338 13.65 -33.21 -35.92
C SER A 338 14.18 -33.80 -37.23
N LYS A 339 14.80 -32.99 -38.08
CA LYS A 339 15.45 -33.44 -39.31
C LYS A 339 16.70 -34.26 -39.00
N VAL A 340 17.47 -33.86 -38.00
CA VAL A 340 18.65 -34.62 -37.54
C VAL A 340 18.22 -35.94 -36.91
N THR A 341 17.15 -35.96 -36.11
CA THR A 341 16.60 -37.20 -35.56
C THR A 341 16.12 -38.13 -36.67
N SER A 342 15.37 -37.60 -37.65
CA SER A 342 14.88 -38.38 -38.80
C SER A 342 16.01 -38.91 -39.68
N PHE A 343 17.04 -38.11 -39.93
CA PHE A 343 18.24 -38.54 -40.64
C PHE A 343 18.99 -39.64 -39.88
N THR A 344 19.14 -39.48 -38.57
CA THR A 344 19.83 -40.48 -37.72
C THR A 344 19.07 -41.81 -37.69
N ILE A 345 17.74 -41.77 -37.58
CA ILE A 345 16.88 -42.96 -37.67
C ILE A 345 16.99 -43.58 -39.06
N GLY A 346 16.91 -42.79 -40.13
CA GLY A 346 17.05 -43.27 -41.50
C GLY A 346 18.41 -43.94 -41.76
N ALA A 347 19.50 -43.33 -41.29
CA ALA A 347 20.84 -43.88 -41.37
C ALA A 347 20.98 -45.19 -40.55
N ALA A 348 20.41 -45.24 -39.36
CA ALA A 348 20.41 -46.45 -38.53
C ALA A 348 19.65 -47.61 -39.19
N VAL A 349 18.49 -47.33 -39.80
CA VAL A 349 17.71 -48.31 -40.57
C VAL A 349 18.51 -48.81 -41.77
N LEU A 350 19.16 -47.92 -42.52
CA LEU A 350 20.01 -48.29 -43.66
C LEU A 350 21.18 -49.18 -43.24
N LEU A 351 21.87 -48.85 -42.14
CA LEU A 351 22.93 -49.68 -41.59
C LEU A 351 22.43 -51.06 -41.17
N PHE A 352 21.23 -51.14 -40.60
CA PHE A 352 20.63 -52.41 -40.20
C PHE A 352 20.32 -53.30 -41.42
N VAL A 353 19.77 -52.73 -42.49
CA VAL A 353 19.53 -53.43 -43.76
C VAL A 353 20.85 -53.87 -44.41
N ALA A 354 21.88 -53.02 -44.40
CA ALA A 354 23.21 -53.38 -44.91
C ALA A 354 23.83 -54.55 -44.13
N ALA A 355 23.70 -54.57 -42.80
CA ALA A 355 24.18 -55.66 -41.95
C ALA A 355 23.43 -56.98 -42.22
N LEU A 356 22.10 -56.92 -42.39
CA LEU A 356 21.29 -58.09 -42.76
C LEU A 356 21.68 -58.64 -44.13
N THR A 357 21.81 -57.77 -45.14
CA THR A 357 22.18 -58.18 -46.50
C THR A 357 23.60 -58.74 -46.57
N GLN A 358 24.55 -58.17 -45.82
CA GLN A 358 25.90 -58.74 -45.67
C GLN A 358 25.88 -60.12 -45.03
N THR A 359 25.09 -60.30 -43.95
CA THR A 359 24.94 -61.61 -43.28
C THR A 359 24.37 -62.66 -44.23
N ILE A 360 23.31 -62.34 -44.97
CA ILE A 360 22.70 -63.25 -45.96
C ILE A 360 23.68 -63.56 -47.11
N ARG A 361 24.41 -62.57 -47.63
CA ARG A 361 25.45 -62.79 -48.66
C ARG A 361 26.56 -63.70 -48.15
N ARG A 362 26.99 -63.54 -46.90
CA ARG A 362 28.04 -64.37 -46.27
C ARG A 362 27.60 -65.82 -46.15
N VAL A 363 26.37 -66.06 -45.68
CA VAL A 363 25.79 -67.41 -45.58
C VAL A 363 25.59 -68.06 -46.95
N ARG A 364 25.19 -67.30 -47.98
CA ARG A 364 25.05 -67.81 -49.35
C ARG A 364 26.39 -68.14 -50.01
N ARG A 365 27.47 -67.38 -49.75
CA ARG A 365 28.82 -67.70 -50.26
C ARG A 365 29.41 -68.96 -49.59
N GLY A 366 29.19 -69.16 -48.30
CA GLY A 366 29.60 -70.39 -47.60
C GLY A 366 28.88 -71.66 -48.06
N ARG A 367 27.78 -71.55 -48.81
CA ARG A 367 27.10 -72.70 -49.46
C ARG A 367 27.60 -73.03 -50.86
N LYS A 368 28.35 -72.14 -51.52
CA LYS A 368 28.92 -72.38 -52.86
C LYS A 368 30.31 -73.03 -52.85
N GLU A 369 30.93 -73.21 -51.68
CA GLU A 369 32.19 -73.94 -51.51
C GLU A 369 32.00 -75.43 -51.14
N LYS A 370 30.75 -75.93 -51.14
CA LYS A 370 30.41 -77.33 -50.79
C LYS A 370 29.60 -78.07 -51.87
N GLN A 371 29.75 -77.68 -53.14
CA GLN A 371 29.30 -78.50 -54.28
C GLN A 371 30.49 -78.87 -55.14
#